data_AF-A0A7S3M3V1-F1
#
_entry.id   AF-A0A7S3M3V1-F1
#
_cell.length_a   1.000
_cell.length_b   1.000
_cell.length_c   1.000
_cell.angle_alpha   90.00
_cell.angle_beta   90.00
_cell.angle_gamma   90.00
#
_symmetry.space_group_name_H-M   'P 1'
#
loop_
_entity.id
_entity.type
_entity.pdbx_description
1 polymer ?
#
loop_
_entity_poly.entity_id
_entity_poly.type
_entity_poly.pdbx_seq_one_letter_code
_entity_poly.pdbx_strand_id
1 'polypeptide(L)'
;TDHDFLLDKDDLLKYDGHALSRRTVDRIFSETPTKFTSAVPGKMGYEDFIRFLLCDQDRQTDRSMEYWFHMFDLDGDGCIRDHEMKYFYEEQAQRMECLSYDTIPFADILCQMNDMISPTAEGRFKLADFKKRRKFAGTFFALFSSLNKFLAFEHRDPFSAKQEQLENPSYSDWDRWCADEYLRLAMEEGEDDDGGRVMSDGGEDER
;
A
#
# COMPACT_ATOMS: atom_id res chain seq x y z
N THR A 1 21.36 -7.33 2.29
CA THR A 1 21.20 -6.03 2.95
C THR A 1 22.51 -5.68 3.61
N ASP A 2 22.92 -4.42 3.55
CA ASP A 2 24.18 -3.86 4.06
C ASP A 2 24.14 -3.50 5.56
N HIS A 3 23.00 -3.71 6.23
CA HIS A 3 22.81 -3.60 7.68
C HIS A 3 23.19 -2.21 8.25
N ASP A 4 22.99 -1.15 7.47
CA ASP A 4 23.33 0.22 7.85
C ASP A 4 22.15 0.99 8.49
N PHE A 5 20.99 0.35 8.68
CA PHE A 5 19.72 0.93 9.14
C PHE A 5 19.17 2.06 8.24
N LEU A 6 19.63 2.11 6.99
CA LEU A 6 19.19 3.07 5.99
C LEU A 6 18.59 2.32 4.80
N LEU A 7 17.57 2.92 4.18
CA LEU A 7 16.96 2.40 2.97
C LEU A 7 17.18 3.41 1.85
N ASP A 8 17.63 2.94 0.69
CA ASP A 8 17.51 3.71 -0.55
C ASP A 8 16.25 3.34 -1.34
N LYS A 9 16.13 3.95 -2.52
CA LYS A 9 15.01 3.71 -3.43
C LYS A 9 14.90 2.25 -3.84
N ASP A 10 16.01 1.57 -4.08
CA ASP A 10 16.01 0.19 -4.56
C ASP A 10 15.60 -0.76 -3.43
N ASP A 11 15.91 -0.42 -2.18
CA ASP A 11 15.41 -1.16 -1.02
C ASP A 11 13.92 -0.94 -0.80
N LEU A 12 13.42 0.31 -0.86
CA LEU A 12 11.99 0.56 -0.71
C LEU A 12 11.19 0.00 -1.90
N LEU A 13 11.78 -0.11 -3.09
CA LEU A 13 11.16 -0.77 -4.24
C LEU A 13 10.87 -2.26 -4.01
N LYS A 14 11.56 -2.92 -3.06
CA LYS A 14 11.29 -4.32 -2.70
C LYS A 14 10.15 -4.47 -1.69
N TYR A 15 9.73 -3.36 -1.07
CA TYR A 15 8.63 -3.34 -0.10
C TYR A 15 7.36 -3.96 -0.68
N ASP A 16 6.68 -4.77 0.14
CA ASP A 16 5.41 -5.43 -0.20
C ASP A 16 5.49 -6.21 -1.54
N GLY A 17 6.59 -6.93 -1.77
CA GLY A 17 6.78 -7.73 -2.99
C GLY A 17 6.83 -6.87 -4.26
N HIS A 18 7.46 -5.70 -4.18
CA HIS A 18 7.48 -4.69 -5.25
C HIS A 18 6.13 -4.05 -5.54
N ALA A 19 5.21 -3.97 -4.59
CA ALA A 19 3.88 -3.42 -4.85
C ALA A 19 3.91 -1.94 -5.27
N LEU A 20 4.79 -1.12 -4.67
CA LEU A 20 4.85 0.31 -4.96
C LEU A 20 5.36 0.61 -6.36
N SER A 21 4.78 1.63 -7.01
CA SER A 21 5.28 2.13 -8.29
C SER A 21 6.59 2.91 -8.11
N ARG A 22 7.44 2.92 -9.14
CA ARG A 22 8.69 3.70 -9.13
C ARG A 22 8.41 5.19 -9.05
N ARG A 23 7.38 5.70 -9.74
CA ARG A 23 6.92 7.09 -9.59
C ARG A 23 6.56 7.40 -8.12
N THR A 24 5.92 6.46 -7.42
CA THR A 24 5.60 6.61 -5.99
C THR A 24 6.86 6.65 -5.13
N VAL A 25 7.79 5.70 -5.32
CA VAL A 25 9.05 5.66 -4.56
C VAL A 25 9.88 6.92 -4.81
N ASP A 26 9.98 7.38 -6.06
CA ASP A 26 10.69 8.62 -6.40
C ASP A 26 10.11 9.83 -5.68
N ARG A 27 8.78 9.92 -5.57
CA ARG A 27 8.09 10.99 -4.83
C ARG A 27 8.33 10.90 -3.33
N ILE A 28 8.34 9.70 -2.75
CA ILE A 28 8.67 9.50 -1.33
C ILE A 28 10.09 10.00 -1.05
N PHE A 29 11.06 9.61 -1.86
CA PHE A 29 12.47 10.02 -1.71
C PHE A 29 12.77 11.46 -2.17
N SER A 30 11.83 12.12 -2.85
CA SER A 30 11.88 13.58 -3.03
C SER A 30 11.49 14.35 -1.76
N GLU A 31 11.08 13.63 -0.72
CA GLU A 31 10.62 14.19 0.56
C GLU A 31 9.50 15.23 0.37
N THR A 32 8.64 15.01 -0.62
CA THR A 32 7.46 15.84 -0.86
C THR A 32 6.37 15.56 0.17
N PRO A 33 6.01 14.29 0.48
CA PRO A 33 4.98 13.98 1.47
C PRO A 33 5.37 14.40 2.89
N THR A 34 6.64 14.17 3.26
CA THR A 34 7.20 14.53 4.56
C THR A 34 8.72 14.55 4.45
N LYS A 35 9.38 15.47 5.17
CA LYS A 35 10.84 15.51 5.29
C LYS A 35 11.39 14.33 6.08
N PHE A 36 12.48 13.78 5.60
CA PHE A 36 13.20 12.72 6.30
C PHE A 36 13.95 13.30 7.50
N THR A 37 14.02 12.53 8.58
CA THR A 37 14.86 12.83 9.74
C THR A 37 16.27 12.30 9.56
N SER A 38 16.47 11.38 8.61
CA SER A 38 17.78 10.89 8.20
C SER A 38 18.76 12.03 7.88
N ALA A 39 19.96 11.95 8.45
CA ALA A 39 21.04 12.89 8.15
C ALA A 39 21.77 12.56 6.83
N VAL A 40 21.49 11.41 6.23
CA VAL A 40 22.16 10.94 5.01
C VAL A 40 21.30 11.25 3.78
N PRO A 41 21.78 12.09 2.84
CA PRO A 41 21.00 12.48 1.68
C PRO A 41 20.55 11.28 0.83
N GLY A 42 19.28 11.26 0.44
CA GLY A 42 18.71 10.21 -0.41
C GLY A 42 18.54 8.85 0.29
N LYS A 43 18.75 8.79 1.61
CA LYS A 43 18.54 7.58 2.43
C LYS A 43 17.44 7.83 3.45
N MET A 44 16.49 6.92 3.53
CA MET A 44 15.41 6.90 4.51
C MET A 44 15.89 6.17 5.77
N GLY A 45 15.79 6.81 6.94
CA GLY A 45 16.11 6.17 8.22
C GLY A 45 14.96 5.30 8.74
N TYR A 46 15.22 4.54 9.79
CA TYR A 46 14.19 3.70 10.42
C TYR A 46 12.93 4.47 10.84
N GLU A 47 13.08 5.64 11.50
CA GLU A 47 11.92 6.45 11.91
C GLU A 47 11.09 6.96 10.72
N ASP A 48 11.77 7.31 9.62
CA ASP A 48 11.13 7.74 8.38
C ASP A 48 10.36 6.59 7.73
N PHE A 49 10.95 5.39 7.74
CA PHE A 49 10.31 4.17 7.27
C PHE A 49 9.07 3.82 8.11
N ILE A 50 9.14 3.89 9.44
CA ILE A 50 7.98 3.64 10.32
C ILE A 50 6.87 4.67 10.02
N ARG A 51 7.21 5.93 9.80
CA ARG A 51 6.24 6.95 9.41
C ARG A 51 5.58 6.62 8.07
N PHE A 52 6.37 6.24 7.07
CA PHE A 52 5.86 5.78 5.78
C PHE A 52 4.94 4.56 5.95
N LEU A 53 5.38 3.53 6.68
CA LEU A 53 4.65 2.29 6.91
C LEU A 53 3.27 2.55 7.54
N LEU A 54 3.23 3.37 8.61
CA LEU A 54 1.98 3.75 9.27
C LEU A 54 1.03 4.46 8.31
N CYS A 55 1.55 5.35 7.45
CA CYS A 55 0.73 6.02 6.45
C CYS A 55 0.28 5.06 5.34
N ASP A 56 1.09 4.09 4.96
CA ASP A 56 0.74 3.13 3.91
C ASP A 56 -0.32 2.12 4.35
N GLN A 57 -0.28 1.69 5.61
CA GLN A 57 -1.16 0.66 6.18
C GLN A 57 -2.45 1.22 6.78
N ASP A 58 -2.45 2.43 7.36
CA ASP A 58 -3.68 3.09 7.84
C ASP A 58 -3.95 4.40 7.09
N ARG A 59 -4.68 4.27 5.99
CA ARG A 59 -4.97 5.38 5.06
C ARG A 59 -6.20 6.21 5.43
N GLN A 60 -6.88 5.90 6.53
CA GLN A 60 -8.06 6.65 6.97
C GLN A 60 -7.73 7.78 7.97
N THR A 61 -6.51 7.78 8.51
CA THR A 61 -6.02 8.84 9.39
C THR A 61 -5.78 10.15 8.64
N ASP A 62 -5.96 11.30 9.32
CA ASP A 62 -5.70 12.60 8.72
C ASP A 62 -4.25 12.74 8.24
N ARG A 63 -3.32 12.21 9.04
CA ARG A 63 -1.89 12.23 8.73
C ARG A 63 -1.58 11.46 7.45
N SER A 64 -2.15 10.26 7.28
CA SER A 64 -1.95 9.48 6.07
C SER A 64 -2.59 10.13 4.85
N MET A 65 -3.81 10.66 4.98
CA MET A 65 -4.47 11.37 3.87
C MET A 65 -3.66 12.59 3.43
N GLU A 66 -3.10 13.36 4.37
CA GLU A 66 -2.21 14.49 4.05
C GLU A 66 -0.92 14.03 3.36
N TYR A 67 -0.29 12.96 3.88
CA TYR A 67 0.91 12.36 3.30
C TYR A 67 0.68 11.98 1.83
N TRP A 68 -0.36 11.19 1.55
CA TRP A 68 -0.65 10.73 0.19
C TRP A 68 -1.16 11.86 -0.69
N PHE A 69 -1.95 12.80 -0.16
CA PHE A 69 -2.40 13.96 -0.92
C PHE A 69 -1.21 14.76 -1.45
N HIS A 70 -0.24 15.10 -0.60
CA HIS A 70 0.98 15.77 -1.03
C HIS A 70 1.85 14.91 -1.95
N MET A 71 1.77 13.58 -1.84
CA MET A 71 2.46 12.68 -2.77
C MET A 71 1.89 12.82 -4.20
N PHE A 72 0.56 12.88 -4.34
CA PHE A 72 -0.13 12.93 -5.63
C PHE A 72 -0.29 14.32 -6.23
N ASP A 73 -0.30 15.37 -5.40
CA ASP A 73 -0.28 16.78 -5.83
C ASP A 73 1.11 17.14 -6.39
N LEU A 74 1.28 16.99 -7.70
CA LEU A 74 2.55 17.15 -8.42
C LEU A 74 2.93 18.62 -8.54
N ASP A 75 1.95 19.50 -8.76
CA ASP A 75 2.17 20.94 -8.89
C ASP A 75 2.07 21.70 -7.55
N GLY A 76 1.52 21.07 -6.51
CA GLY A 76 1.46 21.61 -5.16
C GLY A 76 0.37 22.68 -5.00
N ASP A 77 -0.62 22.72 -5.88
CA ASP A 77 -1.67 23.73 -5.85
C ASP A 77 -2.86 23.38 -4.93
N GLY A 78 -2.78 22.24 -4.24
CA GLY A 78 -3.80 21.80 -3.31
C GLY A 78 -5.00 21.15 -3.98
N CYS A 79 -4.88 20.68 -5.22
CA CYS A 79 -5.95 20.03 -5.96
C CYS A 79 -5.44 18.98 -6.95
N ILE A 80 -5.62 17.70 -6.61
CA ILE A 80 -5.31 16.57 -7.49
C ILE A 80 -6.28 16.57 -8.68
N ARG A 81 -5.73 16.57 -9.89
CA ARG A 81 -6.46 16.58 -11.17
C ARG A 81 -6.18 15.33 -12.00
N ASP A 82 -6.98 15.18 -13.06
CA ASP A 82 -6.91 14.11 -14.04
C ASP A 82 -5.49 13.83 -14.57
N HIS A 83 -4.72 14.87 -14.93
CA HIS A 83 -3.37 14.70 -15.46
C HIS A 83 -2.37 14.13 -14.42
N GLU A 84 -2.53 14.47 -13.15
CA GLU A 84 -1.70 13.94 -12.05
C GLU A 84 -2.09 12.50 -11.75
N MET A 85 -3.39 12.21 -11.67
CA MET A 85 -3.89 10.84 -11.53
C MET A 85 -3.42 9.96 -12.69
N LYS A 86 -3.51 10.47 -13.92
CA LYS A 86 -3.07 9.76 -15.13
C LYS A 86 -1.58 9.48 -15.08
N TYR A 87 -0.76 10.42 -14.60
CA TYR A 87 0.66 10.20 -14.42
C TYR A 87 0.94 8.99 -13.51
N PHE A 88 0.25 8.81 -12.40
CA PHE A 88 0.48 7.59 -11.60
C PHE A 88 -0.15 6.34 -12.24
N TYR A 89 -1.32 6.50 -12.85
CA TYR A 89 -2.05 5.40 -13.46
C TYR A 89 -1.33 4.73 -14.63
N GLU A 90 -0.62 5.50 -15.48
CA GLU A 90 0.11 4.96 -16.63
C GLU A 90 1.13 3.88 -16.23
N GLU A 91 1.81 4.07 -15.10
CA GLU A 91 2.75 3.07 -14.59
C GLU A 91 2.01 1.84 -14.07
N GLN A 92 0.87 2.02 -13.38
CA GLN A 92 0.05 0.91 -12.91
C GLN A 92 -0.49 0.08 -14.08
N ALA A 93 -0.98 0.73 -15.14
CA ALA A 93 -1.44 0.08 -16.36
C ALA A 93 -0.32 -0.72 -17.03
N GLN A 94 0.86 -0.11 -17.20
CA GLN A 94 2.02 -0.81 -17.76
C GLN A 94 2.38 -2.06 -16.94
N ARG A 95 2.35 -1.97 -15.61
CA ARG A 95 2.66 -3.11 -14.75
C ARG A 95 1.59 -4.20 -14.80
N MET A 96 0.31 -3.84 -14.94
CA MET A 96 -0.78 -4.80 -15.19
C MET A 96 -0.54 -5.56 -16.50
N GLU A 97 -0.19 -4.86 -17.58
CA GLU A 97 0.13 -5.48 -18.88
C GLU A 97 1.32 -6.45 -18.76
N CYS A 98 2.38 -6.06 -18.06
CA CYS A 98 3.54 -6.93 -17.83
C CYS A 98 3.21 -8.22 -17.07
N LEU A 99 2.21 -8.17 -16.19
CA LEU A 99 1.69 -9.33 -15.45
C LEU A 99 0.52 -10.03 -16.17
N SER A 100 0.22 -9.65 -17.41
CA SER A 100 -0.89 -10.19 -18.22
C SER A 100 -2.28 -10.01 -17.60
N TYR A 101 -2.47 -8.93 -16.82
CA TYR A 101 -3.79 -8.48 -16.39
C TYR A 101 -4.43 -7.54 -17.43
N ASP A 102 -5.76 -7.56 -17.49
CA ASP A 102 -6.52 -6.60 -18.28
C ASP A 102 -6.43 -5.20 -17.66
N THR A 103 -6.05 -4.20 -18.47
CA THR A 103 -6.01 -2.81 -18.04
C THR A 103 -7.38 -2.15 -18.16
N ILE A 104 -7.71 -1.28 -17.21
CA ILE A 104 -8.93 -0.49 -17.22
C ILE A 104 -8.67 0.85 -17.95
N PRO A 105 -9.56 1.35 -18.80
CA PRO A 105 -9.40 2.69 -19.36
C PRO A 105 -9.32 3.76 -18.25
N PHE A 106 -8.36 4.69 -18.34
CA PHE A 106 -8.22 5.76 -17.34
C PHE A 106 -9.51 6.58 -17.14
N ALA A 107 -10.32 6.75 -18.20
CA ALA A 107 -11.60 7.44 -18.11
C ALA A 107 -12.56 6.74 -17.12
N ASP A 108 -12.57 5.41 -17.10
CA ASP A 108 -13.42 4.64 -16.20
C ASP A 108 -12.91 4.73 -14.76
N ILE A 109 -11.59 4.70 -14.56
CA ILE A 109 -10.95 4.96 -13.25
C ILE A 109 -11.31 6.37 -12.75
N LEU A 110 -11.21 7.39 -13.60
CA LEU A 110 -11.56 8.76 -13.22
C LEU A 110 -13.03 8.88 -12.84
N CYS A 111 -13.95 8.26 -13.58
CA CYS A 111 -15.37 8.20 -13.21
C CYS A 111 -15.55 7.53 -11.85
N GLN A 112 -14.95 6.35 -11.63
CA GLN A 112 -15.02 5.63 -10.36
C GLN A 112 -14.50 6.47 -9.19
N MET A 113 -13.39 7.19 -9.36
CA MET A 113 -12.84 8.07 -8.32
C MET A 113 -13.75 9.27 -8.03
N ASN A 114 -14.37 9.86 -9.06
CA ASN A 114 -15.37 10.92 -8.89
C ASN A 114 -16.58 10.42 -8.10
N ASP A 115 -17.11 9.24 -8.42
CA ASP A 115 -18.24 8.67 -7.69
C ASP A 115 -17.88 8.41 -6.22
N MET A 116 -16.70 7.84 -5.99
CA MET A 116 -16.26 7.41 -4.67
C MET A 116 -15.95 8.58 -3.72
N ILE A 117 -15.22 9.60 -4.21
CA ILE A 117 -14.83 10.77 -3.41
C ILE A 117 -15.89 11.87 -3.48
N SER A 118 -16.68 11.92 -4.55
CA SER A 118 -17.71 12.92 -4.80
C SER A 118 -17.20 14.36 -4.55
N PRO A 119 -16.14 14.79 -5.26
CA PRO A 119 -15.56 16.12 -5.06
C PRO A 119 -16.57 17.21 -5.40
N THR A 120 -16.33 18.42 -4.88
CA THR A 120 -17.24 19.57 -5.15
C THR A 120 -17.29 19.93 -6.64
N ALA A 121 -16.19 19.73 -7.37
CA ALA A 121 -16.13 19.86 -8.82
C ALA A 121 -15.51 18.59 -9.39
N GLU A 122 -16.15 18.00 -10.40
CA GLU A 122 -15.67 16.76 -11.03
C GLU A 122 -14.23 16.90 -11.53
N GLY A 123 -13.44 15.86 -11.30
CA GLY A 123 -12.02 15.81 -11.67
C GLY A 123 -11.11 16.74 -10.86
N ARG A 124 -11.61 17.37 -9.78
CA ARG A 124 -10.84 18.29 -8.93
C ARG A 124 -10.94 17.86 -7.47
N PHE A 125 -9.99 17.05 -7.03
CA PHE A 125 -10.02 16.43 -5.71
C PHE A 125 -9.17 17.24 -4.72
N LYS A 126 -9.81 17.82 -3.71
CA LYS A 126 -9.11 18.54 -2.63
C LYS A 126 -9.00 17.67 -1.39
N LEU A 127 -8.02 17.97 -0.52
CA LEU A 127 -7.84 17.27 0.75
C LEU A 127 -9.14 17.21 1.60
N ALA A 128 -9.95 18.25 1.57
CA ALA A 128 -11.23 18.30 2.28
C ALA A 128 -12.23 17.24 1.78
N ASP A 129 -12.23 16.94 0.48
CA ASP A 129 -13.11 15.93 -0.11
C ASP A 129 -12.73 14.53 0.41
N PHE A 130 -11.42 14.22 0.47
CA PHE A 130 -10.90 12.98 1.06
C PHE A 130 -11.23 12.85 2.54
N LYS A 131 -11.02 13.92 3.33
CA LYS A 131 -11.35 13.93 4.76
C LYS A 131 -12.85 13.74 5.03
N LYS A 132 -13.73 14.15 4.11
CA LYS A 132 -15.18 13.91 4.18
C LYS A 132 -15.55 12.48 3.80
N ARG A 133 -14.76 11.82 2.95
CA ARG A 133 -14.96 10.45 2.45
C ARG A 133 -13.85 9.49 2.90
N ARG A 134 -13.46 9.52 4.18
CA ARG A 134 -12.29 8.76 4.70
C ARG A 134 -12.26 7.28 4.32
N LYS A 135 -13.42 6.61 4.41
CA LYS A 135 -13.59 5.20 4.05
C LYS A 135 -13.13 4.88 2.62
N PHE A 136 -13.17 5.87 1.74
CA PHE A 136 -12.87 5.76 0.32
C PHE A 136 -11.54 6.40 -0.07
N ALA A 137 -11.05 7.35 0.73
CA ALA A 137 -9.76 8.01 0.50
C ALA A 137 -8.61 7.00 0.43
N GLY A 138 -8.63 5.99 1.31
CA GLY A 138 -7.62 4.93 1.31
C GLY A 138 -7.56 4.18 -0.02
N THR A 139 -8.71 3.80 -0.57
CA THR A 139 -8.82 3.13 -1.87
C THR A 139 -8.30 4.00 -3.00
N PHE A 140 -8.70 5.28 -3.06
CA PHE A 140 -8.21 6.23 -4.06
C PHE A 140 -6.67 6.24 -4.07
N PHE A 141 -6.05 6.49 -2.91
CA PHE A 141 -4.60 6.59 -2.84
C PHE A 141 -3.91 5.25 -3.12
N ALA A 142 -4.50 4.12 -2.70
CA ALA A 142 -3.92 2.80 -2.88
C ALA A 142 -3.82 2.44 -4.35
N LEU A 143 -4.89 2.69 -5.12
CA LEU A 143 -4.98 2.43 -6.55
C LEU A 143 -3.80 3.05 -7.32
N PHE A 144 -3.47 4.30 -7.03
CA PHE A 144 -2.39 5.01 -7.74
C PHE A 144 -0.98 4.74 -7.19
N SER A 145 -0.83 4.11 -6.02
CA SER A 145 0.50 3.90 -5.39
C SER A 145 0.98 2.46 -5.39
N SER A 146 0.07 1.49 -5.23
CA SER A 146 0.41 0.07 -5.03
C SER A 146 -0.39 -0.81 -5.99
N LEU A 147 0.31 -1.61 -6.79
CA LEU A 147 -0.33 -2.54 -7.72
C LEU A 147 -1.05 -3.68 -6.98
N ASN A 148 -0.47 -4.21 -5.91
CA ASN A 148 -1.10 -5.27 -5.13
C ASN A 148 -2.41 -4.76 -4.53
N LYS A 149 -2.42 -3.54 -3.97
CA LYS A 149 -3.64 -2.94 -3.41
C LYS A 149 -4.66 -2.55 -4.49
N PHE A 150 -4.21 -2.18 -5.70
CA PHE A 150 -5.07 -2.00 -6.86
C PHE A 150 -5.80 -3.31 -7.17
N LEU A 151 -5.05 -4.38 -7.43
CA LEU A 151 -5.61 -5.67 -7.83
C LEU A 151 -6.50 -6.27 -6.73
N ALA A 152 -6.12 -6.11 -5.46
CA ALA A 152 -6.94 -6.52 -4.33
C ALA A 152 -8.29 -5.78 -4.28
N PHE A 153 -8.32 -4.51 -4.68
CA PHE A 153 -9.57 -3.75 -4.77
C PHE A 153 -10.45 -4.21 -5.95
N GLU A 154 -9.86 -4.40 -7.14
CA GLU A 154 -10.61 -4.84 -8.33
C GLU A 154 -11.15 -6.26 -8.21
N HIS A 155 -10.39 -7.16 -7.59
CA HIS A 155 -10.79 -8.55 -7.40
C HIS A 155 -11.56 -8.79 -6.09
N ARG A 156 -11.82 -7.74 -5.30
CA ARG A 156 -12.46 -7.92 -4.00
C ARG A 156 -13.87 -8.47 -4.19
N ASP A 157 -14.20 -9.49 -3.40
CA ASP A 157 -15.59 -9.93 -3.25
C ASP A 157 -16.37 -8.94 -2.35
N PRO A 158 -17.46 -8.32 -2.82
CA PRO A 158 -18.31 -7.47 -1.99
C PRO A 158 -18.86 -8.17 -0.74
N PHE A 159 -19.05 -9.49 -0.77
CA PHE A 159 -19.54 -10.25 0.38
C PHE A 159 -18.46 -10.40 1.46
N SER A 160 -17.25 -10.82 1.09
CA SER A 160 -16.12 -10.94 2.02
C SER A 160 -15.79 -9.60 2.69
N ALA A 161 -15.73 -8.51 1.93
CA ALA A 161 -15.46 -7.18 2.48
C ALA A 161 -16.55 -6.70 3.45
N LYS A 162 -17.79 -7.14 3.28
CA LYS A 162 -18.89 -6.84 4.21
C LYS A 162 -18.81 -7.71 5.46
N GLN A 163 -18.46 -8.98 5.32
CA GLN A 163 -18.30 -9.90 6.44
C GLN A 163 -17.17 -9.47 7.37
N GLU A 164 -16.01 -9.10 6.83
CA GLU A 164 -14.88 -8.60 7.62
C GLU A 164 -15.25 -7.35 8.44
N GLN A 165 -16.04 -6.44 7.86
CA GLN A 165 -16.57 -5.26 8.57
C GLN A 165 -17.57 -5.61 9.67
N LEU A 166 -18.27 -6.74 9.57
CA LEU A 166 -19.24 -7.20 10.56
C LEU A 166 -18.58 -7.99 11.69
N GLU A 167 -17.56 -8.77 11.39
CA GLU A 167 -16.84 -9.58 12.37
C GLU A 167 -16.03 -8.72 13.34
N ASN A 168 -15.37 -7.67 12.84
CA ASN A 168 -14.59 -6.75 13.67
C ASN A 168 -14.89 -5.26 13.35
N PRO A 169 -16.08 -4.76 13.77
CA PRO A 169 -16.52 -3.40 13.41
C PRO A 169 -15.64 -2.29 14.00
N SER A 170 -14.97 -2.56 15.13
CA SER A 170 -14.13 -1.59 15.83
C SER A 170 -12.69 -1.56 15.32
N TYR A 171 -12.29 -2.48 14.44
CA TYR A 171 -10.91 -2.54 13.96
C TYR A 171 -10.63 -1.39 13.00
N SER A 172 -9.51 -0.70 13.22
CA SER A 172 -8.88 0.16 12.24
C SER A 172 -8.25 -0.67 11.12
N ASP A 173 -7.81 -0.01 10.05
CA ASP A 173 -7.06 -0.70 8.98
C ASP A 173 -5.73 -1.25 9.50
N TRP A 174 -5.10 -0.55 10.46
CA TRP A 174 -3.92 -1.04 11.15
C TRP A 174 -4.18 -2.32 11.95
N ASP A 175 -5.30 -2.38 12.67
CA ASP A 175 -5.66 -3.57 13.46
C ASP A 175 -5.89 -4.79 12.56
N ARG A 176 -6.55 -4.58 11.41
CA ARG A 176 -6.74 -5.62 10.40
C ARG A 176 -5.42 -6.10 9.82
N TRP A 177 -4.57 -5.17 9.39
CA TRP A 177 -3.26 -5.50 8.83
C TRP A 177 -2.39 -6.24 9.84
N CYS A 178 -2.35 -5.78 11.10
CA CYS A 178 -1.61 -6.46 12.16
C CYS A 178 -2.10 -7.89 12.40
N ALA A 179 -3.43 -8.11 12.37
CA ALA A 179 -4.00 -9.43 12.57
C ALA A 179 -3.64 -10.39 11.43
N ASP A 180 -3.72 -9.93 10.18
CA ASP A 180 -3.35 -10.71 9.00
C ASP A 180 -1.84 -11.03 9.00
N GLU A 181 -1.01 -10.02 9.24
CA GLU A 181 0.44 -10.17 9.26
C GLU A 181 0.91 -11.10 10.39
N TYR A 182 0.28 -11.01 11.57
CA TYR A 182 0.54 -11.93 12.67
C TYR A 182 0.19 -13.38 12.30
N LEU A 183 -0.96 -13.61 11.66
CA LEU A 183 -1.35 -14.94 11.20
C LEU A 183 -0.40 -15.49 10.15
N ARG A 184 0.00 -14.66 9.17
CA ARG A 184 0.98 -15.02 8.13
C ARG A 184 2.30 -15.47 8.75
N LEU A 185 2.86 -14.67 9.67
CA LEU A 185 4.10 -15.00 10.36
C LEU A 185 3.99 -16.25 11.23
N ALA A 186 2.87 -16.43 11.94
CA ALA A 186 2.63 -17.62 12.76
C ALA A 186 2.53 -18.91 11.93
N MET A 187 2.00 -18.82 10.70
CA MET A 187 1.98 -19.96 9.77
C MET A 187 3.39 -20.28 9.24
N GLU A 188 4.18 -19.26 8.90
CA GLU A 188 5.57 -19.42 8.45
C GLU A 188 6.46 -20.06 9.53
N GLU A 189 6.29 -19.67 10.81
CA GLU A 189 7.02 -20.31 11.94
C GLU A 189 6.59 -21.76 12.21
N GLY A 190 5.33 -22.11 11.92
CA GLY A 190 4.81 -23.47 12.11
C GLY A 190 5.31 -24.47 11.07
N GLU A 191 5.62 -24.02 9.85
CA GLU A 191 6.18 -24.86 8.79
C GLU A 191 7.66 -25.23 9.03
N ASP A 192 8.41 -24.37 9.74
CA ASP A 192 9.80 -24.62 10.12
C ASP A 192 9.94 -25.67 11.25
N ASP A 193 8.91 -25.89 12.09
CA ASP A 193 8.95 -26.84 13.22
C ASP A 193 8.55 -28.28 12.83
N ASP A 194 7.75 -28.46 11.76
CA ASP A 194 7.32 -29.80 11.30
C ASP A 194 8.40 -30.57 10.51
N GLY A 195 9.41 -29.87 9.99
CA GLY A 195 10.57 -30.46 9.30
C GLY A 195 11.57 -31.22 10.21
N GLY A 196 11.40 -31.15 11.53
CA GLY A 196 12.35 -31.67 12.53
C GLY A 196 12.03 -33.05 13.11
N ARG A 197 10.90 -33.67 12.79
CA ARG A 197 10.43 -34.91 13.45
C ARG A 197 10.25 -36.09 12.51
N VAL A 198 11.30 -36.43 11.75
CA VAL A 198 11.39 -37.80 11.20
C VAL A 198 11.70 -38.75 12.36
N MET A 199 10.72 -39.59 12.67
CA MET A 199 10.79 -40.62 13.69
C MET A 199 12.01 -41.53 13.48
N SER A 200 12.89 -41.59 14.47
CA SER A 200 13.83 -42.69 14.63
C SER A 200 13.07 -43.87 15.23
N ASP A 201 12.39 -44.65 14.38
CA ASP A 201 11.95 -45.99 14.72
C ASP A 201 12.46 -46.98 13.67
N GLY A 202 13.21 -47.99 14.12
CA GLY A 202 13.65 -49.11 13.30
C GLY A 202 15.11 -49.53 13.49
N GLY A 203 15.32 -50.57 14.30
CA GLY A 203 16.44 -51.50 14.12
C GLY A 203 17.10 -52.02 15.38
N GLU A 204 16.42 -52.90 16.12
CA GLU A 204 17.11 -53.93 16.90
C GLU A 204 17.81 -54.88 15.92
N ASP A 205 19.12 -55.07 16.06
CA ASP A 205 19.79 -56.31 15.64
C ASP A 205 21.11 -56.47 16.43
N GLU A 206 21.04 -57.14 17.58
CA GLU A 206 22.20 -57.80 18.20
C GLU A 206 21.84 -59.25 18.59
N ARG A 207 22.46 -60.17 17.83
CA ARG A 207 22.76 -61.60 18.06
C ARG A 207 21.75 -62.68 17.69
#